data_AF-A0AAX6MXW0-F1
#
_entry.id   AF-A0AAX6MXW0-F1
#
_cell.length_a   1.000
_cell.length_b   1.000
_cell.length_c   1.000
_cell.angle_alpha   90.00
_cell.angle_beta   90.00
_cell.angle_gamma   90.00
#
_symmetry.space_group_name_H-M   'P 1'
#
loop_
_entity.id
_entity.type
_entity.pdbx_description
1 polymer ?
#
loop_
_entity_poly.entity_id
_entity_poly.type
_entity_poly.pdbx_seq_one_letter_code
_entity_poly.pdbx_strand_id
1 'polypeptide(L)'
;MASQNPQTQTMESLGLRESWLNFPTTANRVTNFHPDVIRNDALNTRIIVHGRFPDLVERFLAHKRTHGTSLEKRLYGPAWTWPLQVTRLIEKRALAFFGPDDSTILRTGEFLQIGTKFWDSVGAEGTAYERLEEYLTYDEIMLGSLIGISGPSYFINNGARNNRGVPQTAGTFEPRGIMIGLVGPRFERLIHMDSNYILNDVVEKRQHPELTQIFLDFFGQEQVPQELRERFSTSAYIERIRISADILLMEANERAKAVGRKAYVHIVGFGLGVWQYHSAQPELFVNAFKESVMTLKEKLTHIGTLDFAWIHVADEVQNQMAVEANQLGITVLFTRSDPADKLEETESGQLLVISYAWDGNSFPGNEYWEGDLDGSGDPAAACMSTIAELQNPLVNPDFTKRIFVIDSLAR
;
A
#
# COMPACT_ATOMS: atom_id res chain seq x y z
N MET A 1 23.81 -41.26 21.60
CA MET A 1 23.65 -40.05 20.77
C MET A 1 22.35 -39.40 21.23
N ALA A 2 22.43 -38.27 21.93
CA ALA A 2 21.24 -37.56 22.36
C ALA A 2 20.55 -36.97 21.13
N SER A 3 19.31 -37.37 20.87
CA SER A 3 18.45 -36.70 19.91
C SER A 3 18.25 -35.26 20.38
N GLN A 4 18.83 -34.31 19.66
CA GLN A 4 18.48 -32.91 19.84
C GLN A 4 16.99 -32.80 19.52
N ASN A 5 16.19 -32.45 20.52
CA ASN A 5 14.84 -31.94 20.28
C ASN A 5 14.97 -30.81 19.24
N PRO A 6 14.16 -30.79 18.16
CA PRO A 6 14.14 -29.63 17.28
C PRO A 6 13.84 -28.42 18.16
N GLN A 7 14.79 -27.49 18.27
CA GLN A 7 14.56 -26.23 18.96
C GLN A 7 13.36 -25.58 18.28
N THR A 8 12.31 -25.31 19.04
CA THR A 8 11.17 -24.53 18.56
C THR A 8 11.69 -23.19 18.05
N GLN A 9 11.47 -22.92 16.77
CA GLN A 9 11.86 -21.67 16.11
C GLN A 9 11.15 -20.49 16.80
N THR A 10 11.93 -19.56 17.38
CA THR A 10 11.40 -18.33 18.01
C THR A 10 11.47 -17.15 17.05
N MET A 11 10.72 -16.07 17.29
CA MET A 11 10.77 -14.88 16.43
C MET A 11 12.17 -14.24 16.44
N GLU A 12 12.86 -14.19 17.58
CA GLU A 12 14.22 -13.66 17.66
C GLU A 12 15.21 -14.47 16.83
N SER A 13 15.04 -15.79 16.80
CA SER A 13 15.86 -16.68 15.95
C SER A 13 15.70 -16.39 14.45
N LEU A 14 14.66 -15.65 14.07
CA LEU A 14 14.33 -15.21 12.71
C LEU A 14 14.70 -13.75 12.44
N GLY A 15 15.37 -13.07 13.38
CA GLY A 15 15.65 -11.64 13.26
C GLY A 15 14.38 -10.79 13.40
N LEU A 16 13.33 -11.34 14.00
CA LEU A 16 12.06 -10.68 14.26
C LEU A 16 11.90 -10.45 15.76
N ARG A 17 10.89 -9.67 16.13
CA ARG A 17 10.53 -9.37 17.52
C ARG A 17 9.28 -10.14 17.90
N GLU A 18 9.29 -10.75 19.08
CA GLU A 18 8.07 -11.24 19.70
C GLU A 18 7.11 -10.07 19.95
N SER A 19 5.87 -10.26 19.53
CA SER A 19 4.84 -9.23 19.62
C SER A 19 3.66 -9.75 20.43
N TRP A 20 2.97 -8.85 21.13
CA TRP A 20 1.76 -9.16 21.89
C TRP A 20 0.51 -9.28 20.99
N LEU A 21 0.67 -9.10 19.68
CA LEU A 21 -0.42 -9.18 18.71
C LEU A 21 -1.05 -10.58 18.70
N ASN A 22 -2.38 -10.61 18.70
CA ASN A 22 -3.14 -11.84 18.46
C ASN A 22 -3.28 -12.05 16.95
N PHE A 23 -2.58 -13.04 16.40
CA PHE A 23 -2.68 -13.41 14.99
C PHE A 23 -3.85 -14.37 14.77
N PRO A 24 -4.90 -14.01 13.99
CA PRO A 24 -6.06 -14.87 13.85
C PRO A 24 -5.85 -16.15 13.04
N THR A 25 -4.74 -16.26 12.32
CA THR A 25 -4.37 -17.45 11.54
C THR A 25 -3.01 -18.00 11.97
N THR A 26 -2.84 -19.32 11.89
CA THR A 26 -1.64 -20.01 12.38
C THR A 26 -0.79 -20.61 11.27
N ALA A 27 -1.38 -21.03 10.14
CA ALA A 27 -0.65 -21.78 9.11
C ALA A 27 0.37 -20.91 8.34
N ASN A 28 0.04 -19.65 8.11
CA ASN A 28 0.88 -18.66 7.42
C ASN A 28 1.87 -17.93 8.36
N ARG A 29 2.02 -18.37 9.62
CA ARG A 29 2.99 -17.80 10.56
C ARG A 29 4.43 -18.09 10.12
N VAL A 30 5.32 -17.11 10.24
CA VAL A 30 6.72 -17.20 9.81
C VAL A 30 7.50 -18.33 10.48
N THR A 31 7.11 -18.73 11.69
CA THR A 31 7.73 -19.83 12.44
C THR A 31 7.48 -21.21 11.83
N ASN A 32 6.55 -21.33 10.88
CA ASN A 32 6.27 -22.57 10.15
C ASN A 32 7.14 -22.76 8.90
N PHE A 33 7.97 -21.77 8.55
CA PHE A 33 8.78 -21.78 7.33
C PHE A 33 10.28 -21.78 7.62
N HIS A 34 11.06 -22.10 6.59
CA HIS A 34 12.51 -22.27 6.72
C HIS A 34 13.18 -21.02 7.31
N PRO A 35 13.91 -21.13 8.44
CA PRO A 35 14.34 -19.98 9.23
C PRO A 35 15.29 -19.05 8.46
N ASP A 36 16.21 -19.61 7.67
CA ASP A 36 17.15 -18.80 6.88
C ASP A 36 16.44 -17.99 5.78
N VAL A 37 15.35 -18.55 5.22
CA VAL A 37 14.57 -17.86 4.18
C VAL A 37 13.78 -16.73 4.82
N ILE A 38 13.15 -16.96 5.97
CA ILE A 38 12.44 -15.91 6.70
C ILE A 38 13.36 -14.77 7.14
N ARG A 39 14.57 -15.06 7.65
CA ARG A 39 15.56 -14.02 7.96
C ARG A 39 15.87 -13.17 6.73
N ASN A 40 16.09 -13.83 5.60
CA ASN A 40 16.35 -13.12 4.35
C ASN A 40 15.14 -12.31 3.90
N ASP A 41 13.92 -12.85 4.00
CA ASP A 41 12.70 -12.16 3.61
C ASP A 41 12.47 -10.92 4.48
N ALA A 42 12.65 -11.02 5.80
CA ALA A 42 12.57 -9.90 6.74
C ALA A 42 13.57 -8.77 6.41
N LEU A 43 14.81 -9.13 6.07
CA LEU A 43 15.85 -8.18 5.63
C LEU A 43 15.53 -7.53 4.27
N ASN A 44 14.82 -8.25 3.40
CA ASN A 44 14.43 -7.79 2.07
C ASN A 44 13.06 -7.10 2.04
N THR A 45 12.35 -7.00 3.17
CA THR A 45 11.21 -6.09 3.33
C THR A 45 11.69 -4.65 3.42
N ARG A 46 11.00 -3.75 2.72
CA ARG A 46 11.33 -2.32 2.65
C ARG A 46 10.08 -1.46 2.42
N ILE A 47 10.17 -0.20 2.83
CA ILE A 47 9.24 0.86 2.40
C ILE A 47 9.67 1.30 1.00
N ILE A 48 8.71 1.54 0.12
CA ILE A 48 8.93 2.06 -1.23
C ILE A 48 8.18 3.39 -1.39
N VAL A 49 8.86 4.41 -1.92
CA VAL A 49 8.28 5.74 -2.13
C VAL A 49 8.60 6.27 -3.51
N HIS A 50 7.70 7.09 -4.05
CA HIS A 50 7.88 7.77 -5.33
C HIS A 50 9.12 8.69 -5.33
N GLY A 51 9.78 8.90 -6.47
CA GLY A 51 11.01 9.71 -6.57
C GLY A 51 10.85 11.17 -6.10
N ARG A 52 9.64 11.71 -6.24
CA ARG A 52 9.25 13.07 -5.77
C ARG A 52 8.80 13.11 -4.29
N PHE A 53 8.66 11.96 -3.63
CA PHE A 53 8.10 11.87 -2.29
C PHE A 53 8.96 12.56 -1.21
N PRO A 54 10.31 12.48 -1.23
CA PRO A 54 11.14 13.21 -0.27
C PRO A 54 10.86 14.72 -0.25
N ASP A 55 10.71 15.34 -1.43
CA ASP A 55 10.39 16.77 -1.54
C ASP A 55 9.00 17.10 -0.99
N LEU A 56 7.98 16.30 -1.31
CA LEU A 56 6.64 16.42 -0.73
C LEU A 56 6.69 16.42 0.79
N VAL A 57 7.43 15.49 1.39
CA VAL A 57 7.53 15.36 2.84
C VAL A 57 8.28 16.55 3.46
N GLU A 58 9.36 17.04 2.84
CA GLU A 58 10.05 18.23 3.36
C GLU A 58 9.16 19.48 3.32
N ARG A 59 8.40 19.67 2.23
CA ARG A 59 7.42 20.76 2.11
C ARG A 59 6.28 20.61 3.12
N PHE A 60 5.78 19.39 3.34
CA PHE A 60 4.82 19.07 4.38
C PHE A 60 5.35 19.45 5.77
N LEU A 61 6.58 19.05 6.11
CA LEU A 61 7.20 19.36 7.40
C LEU A 61 7.41 20.86 7.58
N ALA A 62 7.86 21.58 6.54
CA ALA A 62 8.00 23.03 6.57
C ALA A 62 6.65 23.73 6.82
N HIS A 63 5.59 23.27 6.15
CA HIS A 63 4.23 23.75 6.39
C HIS A 63 3.80 23.50 7.85
N LYS A 64 3.96 22.27 8.36
CA LYS A 64 3.59 21.92 9.74
C LYS A 64 4.38 22.70 10.80
N ARG A 65 5.66 22.97 10.56
CA ARG A 65 6.48 23.84 11.44
C ARG A 65 6.00 25.28 11.49
N THR A 66 5.40 25.77 10.41
CA THR A 66 4.95 27.16 10.31
C THR A 66 3.51 27.31 10.80
N HIS A 67 2.61 26.46 10.30
CA HIS A 67 1.16 26.58 10.45
C HIS A 67 0.54 25.56 11.40
N GLY A 68 1.27 24.51 11.78
CA GLY A 68 0.75 23.47 12.67
C GLY A 68 0.48 23.94 14.10
N THR A 69 -0.17 23.07 14.86
CA THR A 69 -0.44 23.28 16.30
C THR A 69 0.84 23.31 17.12
N SER A 70 0.78 23.73 18.39
CA SER A 70 1.96 23.68 19.26
C SER A 70 2.48 22.25 19.48
N LEU A 71 1.60 21.24 19.39
CA LEU A 71 1.96 19.82 19.43
C LEU A 71 2.73 19.41 18.17
N GLU A 72 2.23 19.75 16.98
CA GLU A 72 2.90 19.46 15.71
C GLU A 72 4.26 20.17 15.62
N LYS A 73 4.33 21.45 16.00
CA LYS A 73 5.58 22.22 16.01
C LYS A 73 6.63 21.65 16.97
N ARG A 74 6.19 21.08 18.09
CA ARG A 74 7.07 20.40 19.05
C ARG A 74 7.58 19.08 18.49
N LEU A 75 6.70 18.28 17.89
CA LEU A 75 7.06 16.99 17.31
C LEU A 75 8.02 17.17 16.11
N TYR A 76 7.64 18.02 15.15
CA TYR A 76 8.38 18.26 13.92
C TYR A 76 9.48 19.31 14.10
N GLY A 77 10.29 19.17 15.15
CA GLY A 77 11.42 20.06 15.40
C GLY A 77 12.47 20.05 14.28
N PRO A 78 13.52 20.89 14.35
CA PRO A 78 14.53 21.03 13.30
C PRO A 78 15.29 19.74 12.94
N ALA A 79 15.40 18.79 13.88
CA ALA A 79 16.04 17.50 13.65
C ALA A 79 15.12 16.46 12.98
N TRP A 80 13.83 16.75 12.83
CA TRP A 80 12.88 15.87 12.15
C TRP A 80 13.11 15.92 10.64
N THR A 81 13.32 14.77 10.02
CA THR A 81 13.70 14.69 8.60
C THR A 81 12.66 13.90 7.82
N TRP A 82 12.65 14.01 6.49
CA TRP A 82 11.73 13.21 5.68
C TRP A 82 11.83 11.69 5.92
N PRO A 83 13.01 11.05 6.14
CA PRO A 83 13.06 9.62 6.45
C PRO A 83 12.41 9.29 7.79
N LEU A 84 12.61 10.13 8.82
CA LEU A 84 11.95 9.95 10.12
C LEU A 84 10.43 10.06 9.98
N GLN A 85 9.96 10.99 9.14
CA GLN A 85 8.54 11.09 8.83
C GLN A 85 8.03 9.83 8.14
N VAL A 86 8.74 9.30 7.13
CA VAL A 86 8.37 8.05 6.46
C VAL A 86 8.31 6.87 7.42
N THR A 87 9.29 6.72 8.31
CA THR A 87 9.28 5.71 9.37
C THR A 87 8.04 5.86 10.26
N ARG A 88 7.72 7.09 10.68
CA ARG A 88 6.52 7.39 11.48
C ARG A 88 5.22 7.04 10.76
N LEU A 89 5.10 7.31 9.46
CA LEU A 89 3.92 6.99 8.65
C LEU A 89 3.61 5.48 8.60
N ILE A 90 4.58 4.62 8.94
CA ILE A 90 4.40 3.17 9.07
C ILE A 90 4.20 2.78 10.53
N GLU A 91 5.08 3.21 11.44
CA GLU A 91 5.09 2.74 12.84
C GLU A 91 3.88 3.21 13.65
N LYS A 92 3.28 4.35 13.28
CA LYS A 92 2.19 4.97 14.05
C LYS A 92 0.79 4.71 13.50
N ARG A 93 0.64 3.75 12.58
CA ARG A 93 -0.68 3.26 12.10
C ARG A 93 -1.43 2.45 13.14
N ALA A 94 -2.74 2.35 13.00
CA ALA A 94 -3.58 1.45 13.78
C ALA A 94 -3.39 -0.02 13.34
N LEU A 95 -3.92 -0.98 14.09
CA LEU A 95 -3.98 -2.36 13.60
C LEU A 95 -4.99 -2.45 12.45
N ALA A 96 -6.20 -1.93 12.68
CA ALA A 96 -7.25 -1.81 11.68
C ALA A 96 -7.79 -0.37 11.63
N PHE A 97 -8.19 0.07 10.43
CA PHE A 97 -8.79 1.36 10.13
C PHE A 97 -9.64 1.20 8.87
N PHE A 98 -10.97 1.30 8.97
CA PHE A 98 -11.86 1.03 7.84
C PHE A 98 -13.22 1.71 7.97
N GLY A 99 -13.94 1.78 6.84
CA GLY A 99 -15.30 2.28 6.75
C GLY A 99 -15.43 3.80 6.89
N PRO A 100 -16.64 4.36 6.69
CA PRO A 100 -16.89 5.80 6.76
C PRO A 100 -16.85 6.35 8.19
N ASP A 101 -17.05 5.50 9.19
CA ASP A 101 -16.97 5.87 10.61
C ASP A 101 -15.53 5.82 11.18
N ASP A 102 -14.54 5.49 10.33
CA ASP A 102 -13.17 5.17 10.72
C ASP A 102 -13.12 4.18 11.89
N SER A 103 -13.91 3.10 11.82
CA SER A 103 -13.82 2.03 12.81
C SER A 103 -12.39 1.55 12.90
N THR A 104 -11.88 1.42 14.13
CA THR A 104 -10.43 1.33 14.38
C THR A 104 -10.13 0.32 15.47
N ILE A 105 -9.12 -0.52 15.25
CA ILE A 105 -8.43 -1.22 16.33
C ILE A 105 -7.08 -0.54 16.55
N LEU A 106 -6.92 0.09 17.71
CA LEU A 106 -5.67 0.71 18.10
C LEU A 106 -4.58 -0.34 18.37
N ARG A 107 -3.30 0.06 18.28
CA ARG A 107 -2.16 -0.76 18.75
C ARG A 107 -2.16 -1.05 20.26
N THR A 108 -3.23 -0.75 20.99
CA THR A 108 -3.42 -1.21 22.37
C THR A 108 -4.39 -2.39 22.44
N GLY A 109 -5.01 -2.77 21.31
CA GLY A 109 -6.15 -3.69 21.24
C GLY A 109 -7.51 -3.04 21.50
N GLU A 110 -7.55 -1.74 21.82
CA GLU A 110 -8.79 -0.99 22.00
C GLU A 110 -9.54 -0.83 20.67
N PHE A 111 -10.82 -1.20 20.65
CA PHE A 111 -11.70 -1.02 19.50
C PHE A 111 -12.52 0.26 19.64
N LEU A 112 -12.42 1.14 18.64
CA LEU A 112 -13.22 2.34 18.48
C LEU A 112 -14.24 2.10 17.37
N GLN A 113 -15.49 1.83 17.72
CA GLN A 113 -16.54 1.60 16.72
C GLN A 113 -16.77 2.82 15.83
N ILE A 114 -16.77 4.03 16.42
CA ILE A 114 -16.86 5.31 15.72
C ILE A 114 -15.56 6.08 16.00
N GLY A 115 -14.57 5.90 15.14
CA GLY A 115 -13.25 6.50 15.27
C GLY A 115 -13.15 7.94 14.73
N THR A 116 -14.16 8.42 14.00
CA THR A 116 -14.13 9.74 13.36
C THR A 116 -13.70 10.86 14.30
N LYS A 117 -14.34 10.98 15.47
CA LYS A 117 -14.01 12.00 16.49
C LYS A 117 -12.58 11.86 17.01
N PHE A 118 -12.09 10.64 17.17
CA PHE A 118 -10.74 10.37 17.62
C PHE A 118 -9.73 10.88 16.58
N TRP A 119 -9.83 10.43 15.34
CA TRP A 119 -8.92 10.79 14.25
C TRP A 119 -8.96 12.27 13.90
N ASP A 120 -10.15 12.86 13.96
CA ASP A 120 -10.37 14.29 13.80
C ASP A 120 -9.71 15.11 14.91
N SER A 121 -9.43 14.52 16.08
CA SER A 121 -8.84 15.22 17.23
C SER A 121 -7.34 14.99 17.37
N VAL A 122 -6.74 14.03 16.65
CA VAL A 122 -5.29 13.77 16.76
C VAL A 122 -4.51 15.01 16.32
N GLY A 123 -3.71 15.55 17.23
CA GLY A 123 -2.91 16.76 17.02
C GLY A 123 -3.63 18.08 17.32
N ALA A 124 -4.91 18.05 17.68
CA ALA A 124 -5.66 19.23 18.11
C ALA A 124 -5.44 19.53 19.60
N GLU A 125 -5.29 20.82 19.93
CA GLU A 125 -5.03 21.30 21.29
C GLU A 125 -6.28 21.26 22.18
N GLY A 126 -6.09 20.99 23.47
CA GLY A 126 -7.15 21.05 24.48
C GLY A 126 -8.20 19.94 24.34
N THR A 127 -7.87 18.87 23.59
CA THR A 127 -8.77 17.73 23.42
C THR A 127 -8.38 16.59 24.35
N ALA A 128 -9.31 15.66 24.62
CA ALA A 128 -8.98 14.42 25.33
C ALA A 128 -8.06 13.47 24.52
N TYR A 129 -7.74 13.84 23.28
CA TYR A 129 -7.07 12.99 22.29
C TYR A 129 -5.79 13.62 21.75
N GLU A 130 -5.01 14.30 22.60
CA GLU A 130 -3.65 14.79 22.31
C GLU A 130 -2.63 13.65 22.15
N ARG A 131 -2.93 12.67 21.30
CA ARG A 131 -2.13 11.45 21.08
C ARG A 131 -1.25 11.54 19.84
N LEU A 132 -0.83 12.75 19.46
CA LEU A 132 -0.01 12.98 18.26
C LEU A 132 1.28 12.14 18.27
N GLU A 133 1.88 11.93 19.44
CA GLU A 133 3.09 11.10 19.56
C GLU A 133 2.82 9.63 19.19
N GLU A 134 1.59 9.15 19.38
CA GLU A 134 1.20 7.77 19.15
C GLU A 134 0.43 7.52 17.86
N TYR A 135 -0.28 8.50 17.31
CA TYR A 135 -1.11 8.27 16.13
C TYR A 135 -0.94 9.38 15.11
N LEU A 136 -1.27 9.04 13.86
CA LEU A 136 -1.17 9.95 12.72
C LEU A 136 -2.32 10.96 12.74
N THR A 137 -2.04 12.20 12.37
CA THR A 137 -3.10 13.15 11.99
C THR A 137 -3.71 12.78 10.64
N TYR A 138 -4.88 13.29 10.30
CA TYR A 138 -5.48 13.08 8.99
C TYR A 138 -4.61 13.55 7.81
N ASP A 139 -3.83 14.61 8.01
CA ASP A 139 -2.85 15.06 7.01
C ASP A 139 -1.70 14.05 6.84
N GLU A 140 -1.25 13.43 7.94
CA GLU A 140 -0.26 12.35 7.89
C GLU A 140 -0.85 11.07 7.27
N ILE A 141 -2.12 10.73 7.53
CA ILE A 141 -2.79 9.57 6.91
C ILE A 141 -2.84 9.74 5.39
N MET A 142 -3.15 10.95 4.90
CA MET A 142 -3.09 11.24 3.47
C MET A 142 -1.68 11.06 2.90
N LEU A 143 -0.66 11.60 3.58
CA LEU A 143 0.74 11.42 3.19
C LEU A 143 1.15 9.94 3.19
N GLY A 144 0.71 9.17 4.18
CA GLY A 144 0.93 7.72 4.32
C GLY A 144 0.17 6.88 3.28
N SER A 145 -0.83 7.43 2.60
CA SER A 145 -1.52 6.74 1.48
C SER A 145 -0.70 6.75 0.17
N LEU A 146 0.44 7.45 0.14
CA LEU A 146 1.28 7.62 -1.05
C LEU A 146 2.57 6.79 -1.00
N ILE A 147 2.69 5.91 0.00
CA ILE A 147 3.84 5.01 0.17
C ILE A 147 3.39 3.55 -0.02
N GLY A 148 4.31 2.72 -0.49
CA GLY A 148 4.12 1.27 -0.54
C GLY A 148 5.00 0.54 0.47
N ILE A 149 4.65 -0.72 0.71
CA ILE A 149 5.49 -1.67 1.43
C ILE A 149 5.72 -2.89 0.56
N SER A 150 6.96 -3.37 0.48
CA SER A 150 7.31 -4.50 -0.40
C SER A 150 8.23 -5.48 0.30
N GLY A 151 7.95 -6.77 0.15
CA GLY A 151 8.80 -7.83 0.66
C GLY A 151 8.52 -9.19 0.02
N PRO A 152 9.50 -10.10 -0.01
CA PRO A 152 9.24 -11.49 -0.35
C PRO A 152 8.31 -12.14 0.67
N SER A 153 7.51 -13.12 0.23
CA SER A 153 6.60 -13.84 1.11
C SER A 153 6.47 -15.31 0.71
N TYR A 154 6.21 -16.16 1.70
CA TYR A 154 5.60 -17.47 1.48
C TYR A 154 4.10 -17.33 1.26
N PHE A 155 3.53 -18.26 0.50
CA PHE A 155 2.09 -18.44 0.34
C PHE A 155 1.67 -19.83 0.83
N ILE A 156 0.48 -19.95 1.38
CA ILE A 156 -0.11 -21.23 1.83
C ILE A 156 -1.31 -21.67 0.98
N ASN A 157 -1.83 -20.77 0.13
CA ASN A 157 -2.91 -21.00 -0.81
C ASN A 157 -2.81 -19.96 -1.94
N ASN A 158 -3.71 -20.04 -2.92
CA ASN A 158 -3.75 -19.16 -4.08
C ASN A 158 -4.21 -17.71 -3.79
N GLY A 159 -4.67 -17.39 -2.57
CA GLY A 159 -5.06 -16.04 -2.20
C GLY A 159 -6.50 -15.64 -2.50
N ALA A 160 -7.38 -16.60 -2.81
CA ALA A 160 -8.81 -16.35 -2.99
C ALA A 160 -9.39 -15.49 -1.85
N ARG A 161 -10.37 -14.63 -2.15
CA ARG A 161 -10.98 -13.71 -1.17
C ARG A 161 -11.45 -14.40 0.11
N ASN A 162 -11.96 -15.62 0.00
CA ASN A 162 -12.48 -16.43 1.11
C ASN A 162 -11.48 -17.48 1.62
N ASN A 163 -10.17 -17.30 1.40
CA ASN A 163 -9.17 -18.31 1.75
C ASN A 163 -9.03 -18.53 3.27
N ARG A 164 -9.31 -17.50 4.09
CA ARG A 164 -9.39 -17.56 5.57
C ARG A 164 -8.20 -18.25 6.26
N GLY A 165 -7.02 -18.22 5.64
CA GLY A 165 -5.78 -18.81 6.17
C GLY A 165 -5.74 -20.33 6.10
N VAL A 166 -6.60 -20.93 5.27
CA VAL A 166 -6.67 -22.38 5.07
C VAL A 166 -5.62 -22.79 4.02
N PRO A 167 -4.67 -23.68 4.36
CA PRO A 167 -3.70 -24.16 3.39
C PRO A 167 -4.34 -24.96 2.25
N GLN A 168 -3.83 -24.77 1.04
CA GLN A 168 -4.14 -25.60 -0.13
C GLN A 168 -3.04 -26.64 -0.38
N THR A 169 -3.30 -27.57 -1.29
CA THR A 169 -2.31 -28.58 -1.69
C THR A 169 -1.13 -27.94 -2.41
N ALA A 170 0.09 -28.25 -1.96
CA ALA A 170 1.30 -27.75 -2.60
C ALA A 170 1.32 -28.11 -4.10
N GLY A 171 1.67 -27.13 -4.95
CA GLY A 171 1.69 -27.28 -6.41
C GLY A 171 0.42 -26.80 -7.12
N THR A 172 -0.69 -26.54 -6.42
CA THR A 172 -1.89 -25.93 -7.01
C THR A 172 -1.87 -24.40 -7.03
N PHE A 173 -0.83 -23.80 -6.45
CA PHE A 173 -0.63 -22.35 -6.34
C PHE A 173 0.88 -22.06 -6.37
N GLU A 174 1.27 -20.81 -6.64
CA GLU A 174 2.67 -20.40 -6.50
C GLU A 174 3.06 -20.36 -5.01
N PRO A 175 4.16 -20.99 -4.58
CA PRO A 175 4.48 -21.06 -3.15
C PRO A 175 5.12 -19.78 -2.61
N ARG A 176 5.61 -18.90 -3.50
CA ARG A 176 6.40 -17.71 -3.16
C ARG A 176 6.21 -16.61 -4.20
N GLY A 177 6.36 -15.37 -3.75
CA GLY A 177 6.37 -14.19 -4.60
C GLY A 177 6.84 -12.95 -3.83
N ILE A 178 6.78 -11.79 -4.48
CA ILE A 178 6.90 -10.49 -3.83
C ILE A 178 5.49 -9.95 -3.57
N MET A 179 5.20 -9.51 -2.35
CA MET A 179 3.96 -8.82 -2.03
C MET A 179 4.20 -7.34 -1.85
N ILE A 180 3.36 -6.52 -2.50
CA ILE A 180 3.44 -5.07 -2.48
C ILE A 180 2.10 -4.49 -2.03
N GLY A 181 2.08 -3.85 -0.86
CA GLY A 181 0.91 -3.15 -0.33
C GLY A 181 0.84 -1.74 -0.88
N LEU A 182 -0.28 -1.38 -1.50
CA LEU A 182 -0.51 -0.07 -2.13
C LEU A 182 -1.89 0.47 -1.78
N VAL A 183 -1.96 1.78 -1.61
CA VAL A 183 -3.20 2.47 -1.21
C VAL A 183 -3.78 3.23 -2.39
N GLY A 184 -5.07 3.02 -2.64
CA GLY A 184 -5.85 3.76 -3.63
C GLY A 184 -6.54 4.99 -3.02
N PRO A 185 -7.20 5.82 -3.86
CA PRO A 185 -7.95 6.97 -3.39
C PRO A 185 -9.12 6.58 -2.49
N ARG A 186 -9.28 7.26 -1.35
CA ARG A 186 -10.36 7.05 -0.39
C ARG A 186 -11.31 8.25 -0.35
N PHE A 187 -12.61 7.99 -0.58
CA PHE A 187 -13.68 9.02 -0.61
C PHE A 187 -14.71 8.89 0.52
N GLU A 188 -14.55 7.97 1.46
CA GLU A 188 -15.53 7.74 2.55
C GLU A 188 -15.68 8.92 3.52
N ARG A 189 -14.69 9.83 3.51
CA ARG A 189 -14.68 11.06 4.31
C ARG A 189 -14.54 12.25 3.37
N LEU A 190 -15.65 12.94 3.09
CA LEU A 190 -15.69 14.03 2.10
C LEU A 190 -14.77 15.22 2.41
N ILE A 191 -14.46 15.46 3.68
CA ILE A 191 -13.61 16.59 4.13
C ILE A 191 -12.13 16.20 4.36
N HIS A 192 -11.76 14.96 4.01
CA HIS A 192 -10.43 14.39 4.22
C HIS A 192 -9.93 13.62 2.99
N MET A 193 -8.67 13.19 3.04
CA MET A 193 -8.06 12.28 2.06
C MET A 193 -8.22 12.77 0.62
N ASP A 194 -8.44 11.86 -0.31
CA ASP A 194 -8.48 12.13 -1.75
C ASP A 194 -9.68 13.01 -2.16
N SER A 195 -10.72 13.08 -1.33
CA SER A 195 -11.84 14.01 -1.52
C SER A 195 -11.35 15.46 -1.62
N ASN A 196 -10.30 15.83 -0.88
CA ASN A 196 -9.75 17.19 -0.89
C ASN A 196 -9.11 17.58 -2.23
N TYR A 197 -8.74 16.63 -3.09
CA TYR A 197 -7.99 16.88 -4.32
C TYR A 197 -8.76 16.50 -5.58
N ILE A 198 -9.67 15.52 -5.48
CA ILE A 198 -10.37 14.96 -6.64
C ILE A 198 -11.83 15.45 -6.71
N LEU A 199 -12.47 15.74 -5.57
CA LEU A 199 -13.86 16.22 -5.55
C LEU A 199 -13.90 17.75 -5.51
N ASN A 200 -14.52 18.36 -6.53
CA ASN A 200 -14.61 19.82 -6.66
C ASN A 200 -15.85 20.42 -6.02
N ASP A 201 -16.84 19.62 -5.63
CA ASP A 201 -18.08 20.04 -4.98
C ASP A 201 -18.03 20.04 -3.44
N VAL A 202 -16.90 19.66 -2.85
CA VAL A 202 -16.69 19.75 -1.40
C VAL A 202 -16.51 21.22 -0.99
N VAL A 203 -17.55 21.77 -0.36
CA VAL A 203 -17.63 23.20 0.01
C VAL A 203 -16.74 23.55 1.20
N GLU A 204 -16.62 22.67 2.19
CA GLU A 204 -15.78 22.88 3.37
C GLU A 204 -14.66 21.84 3.43
N LYS A 205 -13.43 22.29 3.14
CA LYS A 205 -12.22 21.48 3.33
C LYS A 205 -11.61 21.80 4.68
N ARG A 206 -11.27 20.77 5.45
CA ARG A 206 -10.61 20.94 6.76
C ARG A 206 -9.12 21.24 6.64
N GLN A 207 -8.49 20.77 5.56
CA GLN A 207 -7.07 20.92 5.33
C GLN A 207 -6.71 22.38 5.03
N HIS A 208 -5.55 22.83 5.53
CA HIS A 208 -5.05 24.17 5.25
C HIS A 208 -4.78 24.36 3.73
N PRO A 209 -5.21 25.46 3.10
CA PRO A 209 -5.10 25.65 1.65
C PRO A 209 -3.67 25.52 1.09
N GLU A 210 -2.66 26.02 1.82
CA GLU A 210 -1.26 25.85 1.44
C GLU A 210 -0.85 24.37 1.41
N LEU A 211 -1.30 23.58 2.39
CA LEU A 211 -1.03 22.15 2.41
C LEU A 211 -1.72 21.45 1.24
N THR A 212 -2.96 21.83 0.94
CA THR A 212 -3.65 21.35 -0.25
C THR A 212 -2.85 21.62 -1.52
N GLN A 213 -2.30 22.83 -1.68
CA GLN A 213 -1.48 23.18 -2.84
C GLN A 213 -0.18 22.35 -2.91
N ILE A 214 0.47 22.07 -1.77
CA ILE A 214 1.67 21.21 -1.72
C ILE A 214 1.37 19.81 -2.30
N PHE A 215 0.23 19.22 -1.95
CA PHE A 215 -0.18 17.92 -2.50
C PHE A 215 -0.55 18.00 -3.99
N LEU A 216 -1.28 19.03 -4.41
CA LEU A 216 -1.65 19.24 -5.83
C LEU A 216 -0.40 19.37 -6.71
N ASP A 217 0.61 20.11 -6.25
CA ASP A 217 1.90 20.23 -6.94
C ASP A 217 2.61 18.86 -7.03
N PHE A 218 2.56 18.06 -5.96
CA PHE A 218 3.09 16.70 -5.98
C PHE A 218 2.32 15.80 -6.96
N PHE A 219 1.02 15.96 -7.13
CA PHE A 219 0.28 15.25 -8.17
C PHE A 219 0.53 15.83 -9.57
N GLY A 220 1.22 16.96 -9.71
CA GLY A 220 1.40 17.62 -11.01
C GLY A 220 0.09 18.16 -11.59
N GLN A 221 -0.90 18.43 -10.73
CA GLN A 221 -2.20 18.91 -11.17
C GLN A 221 -2.15 20.40 -11.54
N GLU A 222 -2.54 20.71 -12.76
CA GLU A 222 -2.71 22.09 -13.20
C GLU A 222 -3.97 22.71 -12.57
N GLN A 223 -3.94 24.03 -12.38
CA GLN A 223 -5.11 24.76 -11.90
C GLN A 223 -6.16 24.85 -13.01
N VAL A 224 -7.27 24.13 -12.83
CA VAL A 224 -8.44 24.24 -13.70
C VAL A 224 -9.32 25.42 -13.22
N PRO A 225 -9.76 26.33 -14.11
CA PRO A 225 -10.72 27.39 -13.78
C PRO A 225 -12.01 26.82 -13.16
N GLN A 226 -12.57 27.50 -12.15
CA GLN A 226 -13.66 26.95 -11.33
C GLN A 226 -14.87 26.54 -12.16
N GLU A 227 -15.21 27.32 -13.18
CA GLU A 227 -16.34 27.10 -14.10
C GLU A 227 -16.16 25.88 -15.02
N LEU A 228 -14.94 25.34 -15.15
CA LEU A 228 -14.63 24.17 -15.97
C LEU A 228 -14.43 22.90 -15.13
N ARG A 229 -14.56 22.98 -13.80
CA ARG A 229 -14.32 21.85 -12.91
C ARG A 229 -15.47 20.86 -12.95
N GLU A 230 -15.17 19.63 -13.38
CA GLU A 230 -16.04 18.48 -13.17
C GLU A 230 -16.21 18.20 -11.68
N ARG A 231 -17.36 17.65 -11.27
CA ARG A 231 -17.59 17.26 -9.86
C ARG A 231 -16.51 16.32 -9.35
N PHE A 232 -16.22 15.28 -10.14
CA PHE A 232 -15.14 14.33 -9.92
C PHE A 232 -14.07 14.61 -10.97
N SER A 233 -12.89 15.07 -10.54
CA SER A 233 -11.79 15.38 -11.45
C SER A 233 -11.12 14.11 -11.94
N THR A 234 -11.41 13.73 -13.18
CA THR A 234 -10.85 12.53 -13.83
C THR A 234 -9.33 12.58 -13.93
N SER A 235 -8.75 13.74 -14.29
CA SER A 235 -7.30 13.93 -14.35
C SER A 235 -6.64 13.84 -12.97
N ALA A 236 -7.26 14.43 -11.94
CA ALA A 236 -6.75 14.35 -10.58
C ALA A 236 -6.71 12.91 -10.05
N TYR A 237 -7.74 12.12 -10.39
CA TYR A 237 -7.77 10.70 -10.06
C TYR A 237 -6.65 9.92 -10.76
N ILE A 238 -6.44 10.15 -12.06
CA ILE A 238 -5.35 9.51 -12.81
C ILE A 238 -4.00 9.83 -12.16
N GLU A 239 -3.68 11.10 -11.93
CA GLU A 239 -2.41 11.50 -11.32
C GLU A 239 -2.20 10.89 -9.93
N ARG A 240 -3.27 10.80 -9.14
CA ARG A 240 -3.22 10.14 -7.83
C ARG A 240 -2.94 8.64 -7.93
N ILE A 241 -3.54 7.94 -8.90
CA ILE A 241 -3.28 6.50 -9.13
C ILE A 241 -1.88 6.28 -9.68
N ARG A 242 -1.39 7.17 -10.55
CA ARG A 242 -0.03 7.09 -11.15
C ARG A 242 1.05 6.98 -10.08
N ILE A 243 0.90 7.65 -8.93
CA ILE A 243 1.85 7.49 -7.82
C ILE A 243 1.98 6.02 -7.37
N SER A 244 0.86 5.33 -7.16
CA SER A 244 0.86 3.92 -6.75
C SER A 244 1.26 2.99 -7.90
N ALA A 245 0.88 3.31 -9.15
CA ALA A 245 1.25 2.55 -10.33
C ALA A 245 2.77 2.62 -10.62
N ASP A 246 3.36 3.79 -10.56
CA ASP A 246 4.81 4.00 -10.72
C ASP A 246 5.60 3.22 -9.66
N ILE A 247 5.13 3.26 -8.40
CA ILE A 247 5.70 2.48 -7.30
C ILE A 247 5.65 0.97 -7.62
N LEU A 248 4.49 0.45 -8.04
CA LEU A 248 4.33 -0.96 -8.37
C LEU A 248 5.26 -1.40 -9.51
N LEU A 249 5.23 -0.67 -10.62
CA LEU A 249 5.96 -1.01 -11.84
C LEU A 249 7.48 -0.95 -11.61
N MET A 250 7.97 0.09 -10.95
CA MET A 250 9.40 0.23 -10.68
C MET A 250 9.89 -0.79 -9.65
N GLU A 251 9.12 -1.05 -8.59
CA GLU A 251 9.51 -2.05 -7.60
C GLU A 251 9.50 -3.47 -8.19
N ALA A 252 8.48 -3.82 -8.97
CA ALA A 252 8.43 -5.11 -9.67
C ALA A 252 9.62 -5.28 -10.62
N ASN A 253 9.95 -4.23 -11.39
CA ASN A 253 11.09 -4.21 -12.28
C ASN A 253 12.41 -4.44 -11.53
N GLU A 254 12.65 -3.71 -10.44
CA GLU A 254 13.89 -3.85 -9.67
C GLU A 254 14.00 -5.22 -8.97
N ARG A 255 12.89 -5.75 -8.44
CA ARG A 255 12.85 -7.09 -7.84
C ARG A 255 13.16 -8.18 -8.86
N ALA A 256 12.59 -8.09 -10.06
CA ALA A 256 12.79 -9.07 -11.12
C ALA A 256 14.21 -9.00 -11.69
N LYS A 257 14.73 -7.78 -11.91
CA LYS A 257 16.11 -7.52 -12.30
C LYS A 257 17.12 -8.10 -11.31
N ALA A 258 16.89 -7.94 -10.01
CA ALA A 258 17.78 -8.46 -8.96
C ALA A 258 17.94 -9.98 -8.99
N VAL A 259 16.96 -10.71 -9.53
CA VAL A 259 16.98 -12.18 -9.67
C VAL A 259 17.15 -12.67 -11.11
N GLY A 260 17.43 -11.76 -12.06
CA GLY A 260 17.65 -12.11 -13.47
C GLY A 260 16.42 -12.67 -14.18
N ARG A 261 15.21 -12.27 -13.77
CA ARG A 261 13.93 -12.71 -14.37
C ARG A 261 13.13 -11.51 -14.86
N LYS A 262 12.09 -11.77 -15.67
CA LYS A 262 10.99 -10.82 -15.89
C LYS A 262 9.97 -10.91 -14.75
N ALA A 263 9.22 -9.84 -14.49
CA ALA A 263 8.12 -9.80 -13.53
C ALA A 263 6.78 -10.16 -14.19
N TYR A 264 6.05 -11.08 -13.56
CA TYR A 264 4.61 -11.21 -13.71
C TYR A 264 3.96 -10.38 -12.61
N VAL A 265 3.32 -9.27 -12.96
CA VAL A 265 2.72 -8.35 -12.01
C VAL A 265 1.21 -8.61 -11.94
N HIS A 266 0.75 -9.19 -10.84
CA HIS A 266 -0.67 -9.34 -10.52
C HIS A 266 -1.20 -8.06 -9.88
N ILE A 267 -2.06 -7.36 -10.64
CA ILE A 267 -2.59 -6.04 -10.33
C ILE A 267 -4.04 -6.16 -9.88
N VAL A 268 -4.30 -5.89 -8.60
CA VAL A 268 -5.66 -5.76 -8.07
C VAL A 268 -6.09 -4.29 -8.03
N GLY A 269 -7.39 -4.06 -8.05
CA GLY A 269 -7.96 -2.71 -7.92
C GLY A 269 -7.84 -2.13 -6.52
N PHE A 270 -6.76 -1.38 -6.23
CA PHE A 270 -6.68 -0.58 -5.01
C PHE A 270 -7.47 0.72 -5.15
N GLY A 271 -8.52 0.90 -4.34
CA GLY A 271 -9.46 2.03 -4.43
C GLY A 271 -10.62 1.84 -5.41
N LEU A 272 -10.86 0.63 -5.91
CA LEU A 272 -11.99 0.27 -6.78
C LEU A 272 -13.10 -0.53 -6.05
N GLY A 273 -12.90 -0.83 -4.77
CA GLY A 273 -13.90 -1.50 -3.93
C GLY A 273 -14.86 -0.51 -3.26
N VAL A 274 -14.97 -0.60 -1.93
CA VAL A 274 -15.81 0.32 -1.13
C VAL A 274 -15.43 1.79 -1.25
N TRP A 275 -14.22 2.09 -1.76
CA TRP A 275 -13.78 3.45 -2.06
C TRP A 275 -14.11 3.91 -3.48
N GLN A 276 -14.86 3.15 -4.28
CA GLN A 276 -15.31 3.63 -5.57
C GLN A 276 -16.44 4.67 -5.39
N TYR A 277 -16.17 5.90 -5.84
CA TYR A 277 -17.09 7.03 -5.88
C TYR A 277 -17.77 7.19 -7.24
N HIS A 278 -17.05 6.96 -8.34
CA HIS A 278 -17.51 7.16 -9.70
C HIS A 278 -17.36 5.90 -10.56
N SER A 279 -18.34 5.62 -11.43
CA SER A 279 -18.35 4.39 -12.27
C SER A 279 -17.22 4.32 -13.29
N ALA A 280 -16.63 5.45 -13.65
CA ALA A 280 -15.49 5.50 -14.58
C ALA A 280 -14.14 5.10 -13.94
N GLN A 281 -14.07 4.96 -12.61
CA GLN A 281 -12.81 4.70 -11.91
C GLN A 281 -12.03 3.47 -12.43
N PRO A 282 -12.64 2.32 -12.74
CA PRO A 282 -11.91 1.19 -13.29
C PRO A 282 -11.17 1.51 -14.59
N GLU A 283 -11.81 2.27 -15.50
CA GLU A 283 -11.18 2.67 -16.76
C GLU A 283 -10.07 3.72 -16.53
N LEU A 284 -10.32 4.69 -15.64
CA LEU A 284 -9.31 5.69 -15.27
C LEU A 284 -8.10 5.05 -14.57
N PHE A 285 -8.31 4.00 -13.78
CA PHE A 285 -7.25 3.23 -13.15
C PHE A 285 -6.36 2.55 -14.19
N VAL A 286 -6.94 1.87 -15.18
CA VAL A 286 -6.17 1.26 -16.28
C VAL A 286 -5.45 2.33 -17.11
N ASN A 287 -6.09 3.47 -17.38
CA ASN A 287 -5.45 4.60 -18.06
C ASN A 287 -4.26 5.17 -17.27
N ALA A 288 -4.34 5.25 -15.95
CA ALA A 288 -3.21 5.67 -15.12
C ALA A 288 -2.02 4.69 -15.23
N PHE A 289 -2.26 3.38 -15.26
CA PHE A 289 -1.22 2.39 -15.52
C PHE A 289 -0.63 2.52 -16.93
N LYS A 290 -1.48 2.76 -17.93
CA LYS A 290 -1.07 3.00 -19.32
C LYS A 290 -0.12 4.19 -19.41
N GLU A 291 -0.49 5.33 -18.84
CA GLU A 291 0.35 6.53 -18.78
C GLU A 291 1.66 6.29 -18.02
N SER A 292 1.61 5.53 -16.92
CA SER A 292 2.79 5.17 -16.13
C SER A 292 3.76 4.29 -16.93
N VAL A 293 3.26 3.27 -17.64
CA VAL A 293 4.06 2.40 -18.50
C VAL A 293 4.77 3.22 -19.58
N MET A 294 4.07 4.14 -20.24
CA MET A 294 4.67 4.96 -21.28
C MET A 294 5.66 6.00 -20.74
N THR A 295 5.36 6.60 -19.58
CA THR A 295 6.26 7.54 -18.89
C THR A 295 7.55 6.86 -18.48
N LEU A 296 7.47 5.62 -17.99
CA LEU A 296 8.60 4.85 -17.45
C LEU A 296 9.25 3.92 -18.48
N LYS A 297 8.91 4.04 -19.77
CA LYS A 297 9.28 3.06 -20.80
C LYS A 297 10.78 2.72 -20.89
N GLU A 298 11.65 3.69 -20.63
CA GLU A 298 13.10 3.48 -20.67
C GLU A 298 13.64 2.70 -19.46
N LYS A 299 12.84 2.61 -18.39
CA LYS A 299 13.22 2.00 -17.11
C LYS A 299 12.62 0.60 -16.93
N LEU A 300 11.43 0.33 -17.49
CA LEU A 300 10.69 -0.93 -17.39
C LEU A 300 11.29 -2.06 -18.25
N THR A 301 12.54 -2.40 -17.98
CA THR A 301 13.32 -3.39 -18.74
C THR A 301 13.05 -4.84 -18.32
N HIS A 302 12.51 -5.06 -17.12
CA HIS A 302 12.32 -6.38 -16.52
C HIS A 302 10.85 -6.68 -16.17
N ILE A 303 9.90 -5.95 -16.75
CA ILE A 303 8.49 -6.36 -16.75
C ILE A 303 8.26 -7.33 -17.91
N GLY A 304 7.54 -8.42 -17.66
CA GLY A 304 7.13 -9.41 -18.66
C GLY A 304 5.63 -9.39 -18.88
N THR A 305 4.85 -9.49 -17.81
CA THR A 305 3.39 -9.51 -17.87
C THR A 305 2.78 -8.55 -16.85
N LEU A 306 1.74 -7.82 -17.24
CA LEU A 306 0.83 -7.09 -16.36
C LEU A 306 -0.55 -7.76 -16.41
N ASP A 307 -1.00 -8.30 -15.30
CA ASP A 307 -2.30 -8.97 -15.18
C ASP A 307 -3.24 -8.12 -14.32
N PHE A 308 -4.20 -7.45 -14.96
CA PHE A 308 -5.25 -6.69 -14.30
C PHE A 308 -6.36 -7.67 -13.86
N ALA A 309 -6.17 -8.25 -12.68
CA ALA A 309 -7.06 -9.27 -12.14
C ALA A 309 -8.32 -8.65 -11.51
N TRP A 310 -9.48 -9.21 -11.85
CA TRP A 310 -10.80 -8.79 -11.38
C TRP A 310 -11.17 -7.33 -11.70
N ILE A 311 -10.48 -6.70 -12.64
CA ILE A 311 -10.77 -5.34 -13.11
C ILE A 311 -11.56 -5.43 -14.41
N HIS A 312 -12.81 -4.93 -14.38
CA HIS A 312 -13.71 -4.95 -15.53
C HIS A 312 -13.75 -3.58 -16.21
N VAL A 313 -13.29 -3.53 -17.46
CA VAL A 313 -13.27 -2.32 -18.31
C VAL A 313 -13.67 -2.69 -19.74
N ALA A 314 -14.10 -1.72 -20.54
CA ALA A 314 -14.45 -1.95 -21.93
C ALA A 314 -13.27 -2.52 -22.76
N ASP A 315 -13.57 -3.37 -23.74
CA ASP A 315 -12.56 -4.01 -24.60
C ASP A 315 -11.63 -2.99 -25.28
N GLU A 316 -12.15 -1.81 -25.61
CA GLU A 316 -11.35 -0.71 -26.16
C GLU A 316 -10.23 -0.27 -25.21
N VAL A 317 -10.53 -0.14 -23.91
CA VAL A 317 -9.54 0.22 -22.88
C VAL A 317 -8.51 -0.89 -22.70
N GLN A 318 -8.96 -2.15 -22.72
CA GLN A 318 -8.06 -3.32 -22.65
C GLN A 318 -7.09 -3.34 -23.83
N ASN A 319 -7.62 -3.15 -25.04
CA ASN A 319 -6.84 -3.14 -26.29
C ASN A 319 -5.83 -1.99 -26.31
N GLN A 320 -6.22 -0.79 -25.89
CA GLN A 320 -5.30 0.36 -25.83
C GLN A 320 -4.14 0.11 -24.86
N MET A 321 -4.42 -0.40 -23.65
CA MET A 321 -3.40 -0.77 -22.68
C MET A 321 -2.45 -1.84 -23.25
N ALA A 322 -2.99 -2.88 -23.89
CA ALA A 322 -2.21 -3.95 -24.49
C ALA A 322 -1.32 -3.45 -25.64
N VAL A 323 -1.84 -2.60 -26.53
CA VAL A 323 -1.08 -2.04 -27.67
C VAL A 323 0.10 -1.21 -27.19
N GLU A 324 -0.11 -0.34 -26.19
CA GLU A 324 0.96 0.50 -25.66
C GLU A 324 2.01 -0.32 -24.93
N ALA A 325 1.62 -1.23 -24.03
CA ALA A 325 2.55 -2.08 -23.29
C ALA A 325 3.35 -3.02 -24.21
N ASN A 326 2.74 -3.54 -25.28
CA ASN A 326 3.41 -4.41 -26.23
C ASN A 326 4.54 -3.71 -27.01
N GLN A 327 4.53 -2.37 -27.11
CA GLN A 327 5.67 -1.62 -27.67
C GLN A 327 6.96 -1.82 -26.85
N LEU A 328 6.83 -2.20 -25.58
CA LEU A 328 7.93 -2.53 -24.68
C LEU A 328 8.15 -4.06 -24.54
N GLY A 329 7.39 -4.87 -25.28
CA GLY A 329 7.38 -6.33 -25.15
C GLY A 329 6.74 -6.81 -23.83
N ILE A 330 5.81 -6.05 -23.28
CA ILE A 330 5.05 -6.42 -22.07
C ILE A 330 3.70 -6.98 -22.49
N THR A 331 3.39 -8.20 -22.03
CA THR A 331 2.06 -8.81 -22.19
C THR A 331 1.08 -8.19 -21.20
N VAL A 332 -0.14 -7.91 -21.65
CA VAL A 332 -1.24 -7.42 -20.79
C VAL A 332 -2.36 -8.44 -20.77
N LEU A 333 -2.80 -8.80 -19.57
CA LEU A 333 -3.93 -9.70 -19.33
C LEU A 333 -5.00 -8.99 -18.48
N PHE A 334 -6.25 -9.38 -18.69
CA PHE A 334 -7.39 -8.99 -17.86
C PHE A 334 -8.08 -10.27 -17.39
N THR A 335 -7.66 -10.79 -16.24
CA THR A 335 -8.08 -12.11 -15.76
C THR A 335 -9.05 -12.02 -14.58
N ARG A 336 -9.50 -13.18 -14.11
CA ARG A 336 -10.16 -13.36 -12.82
C ARG A 336 -9.33 -14.31 -11.94
N SER A 337 -8.00 -14.22 -12.06
CA SER A 337 -7.06 -15.05 -11.30
C SER A 337 -7.00 -14.61 -9.84
N ASP A 338 -6.80 -15.57 -8.95
CA ASP A 338 -6.43 -15.29 -7.57
C ASP A 338 -4.92 -14.96 -7.49
N PRO A 339 -4.47 -14.18 -6.49
CA PRO A 339 -3.13 -13.57 -6.47
C PRO A 339 -1.94 -14.52 -6.66
N ALA A 340 -2.02 -15.73 -6.10
CA ALA A 340 -0.99 -16.76 -6.19
C ALA A 340 -1.47 -18.00 -6.95
N ASP A 341 -2.45 -17.85 -7.86
CA ASP A 341 -2.75 -18.90 -8.81
C ASP A 341 -1.47 -19.37 -9.52
N LYS A 342 -1.42 -20.66 -9.86
CA LYS A 342 -0.27 -21.24 -10.52
C LYS A 342 -0.07 -20.55 -11.87
N LEU A 343 1.14 -20.05 -12.13
CA LEU A 343 1.42 -19.42 -13.41
C LEU A 343 1.39 -20.49 -14.53
N GLU A 344 0.77 -20.13 -15.64
CA GLU A 344 0.74 -20.95 -16.85
C GLU A 344 2.15 -21.15 -17.40
N GLU A 345 2.32 -22.15 -18.28
CA GLU A 345 3.64 -22.54 -18.81
C GLU A 345 4.40 -21.36 -19.44
N THR A 346 3.68 -20.48 -20.14
CA THR A 346 4.19 -19.27 -20.79
C THR A 346 4.75 -18.23 -19.82
N GLU A 347 4.25 -18.18 -18.59
CA GLU A 347 4.63 -17.21 -17.56
C GLU A 347 5.43 -17.84 -16.40
N SER A 348 5.51 -19.16 -16.32
CA SER A 348 6.15 -19.92 -15.23
C SER A 348 7.61 -19.50 -14.94
N GLY A 349 8.33 -18.98 -15.94
CA GLY A 349 9.68 -18.44 -15.82
C GLY A 349 9.77 -17.07 -15.15
N GLN A 350 8.66 -16.35 -14.97
CA GLN A 350 8.62 -14.98 -14.45
C GLN A 350 8.51 -14.92 -12.92
N LEU A 351 9.10 -13.89 -12.31
CA LEU A 351 8.95 -13.60 -10.88
C LEU A 351 7.53 -13.10 -10.61
N LEU A 352 6.76 -13.83 -9.81
CA LEU A 352 5.45 -13.39 -9.35
C LEU A 352 5.59 -12.20 -8.39
N VAL A 353 4.97 -11.08 -8.76
CA VAL A 353 4.85 -9.86 -7.97
C VAL A 353 3.36 -9.55 -7.81
N ILE A 354 2.86 -9.57 -6.58
CA ILE A 354 1.46 -9.39 -6.24
C ILE A 354 1.28 -8.03 -5.61
N SER A 355 0.39 -7.21 -6.16
CA SER A 355 -0.16 -6.06 -5.44
C SER A 355 -1.33 -6.50 -4.56
N TYR A 356 -1.45 -5.93 -3.37
CA TYR A 356 -2.67 -6.02 -2.57
C TYR A 356 -3.12 -4.60 -2.19
N ALA A 357 -4.44 -4.40 -2.19
CA ALA A 357 -5.02 -3.15 -1.72
C ALA A 357 -4.75 -3.01 -0.22
N TRP A 358 -4.30 -1.84 0.21
CA TRP A 358 -3.98 -1.53 1.59
C TRP A 358 -4.57 -0.17 2.01
N ASP A 359 -4.61 0.11 3.30
CA ASP A 359 -5.06 1.39 3.86
C ASP A 359 -3.93 2.31 4.29
N GLY A 360 -4.17 3.61 4.19
CA GLY A 360 -3.22 4.64 4.62
C GLY A 360 -2.95 4.69 6.13
N ASN A 361 -3.75 4.00 6.96
CA ASN A 361 -3.66 4.08 8.43
C ASN A 361 -3.86 2.74 9.17
N SER A 362 -3.73 1.60 8.48
CA SER A 362 -3.74 0.27 9.08
C SER A 362 -2.38 -0.43 8.93
N PHE A 363 -2.12 -1.44 9.76
CA PHE A 363 -1.08 -2.41 9.48
C PHE A 363 -1.53 -3.38 8.38
N PRO A 364 -0.59 -4.06 7.69
CA PRO A 364 -0.96 -5.04 6.67
C PRO A 364 -1.96 -6.05 7.21
N GLY A 365 -3.02 -6.28 6.45
CA GLY A 365 -4.13 -7.15 6.82
C GLY A 365 -5.40 -6.43 7.27
N ASN A 366 -5.31 -5.18 7.74
CA ASN A 366 -6.44 -4.35 8.17
C ASN A 366 -7.48 -5.13 9.01
N GLU A 367 -8.63 -5.51 8.44
CA GLU A 367 -9.70 -6.25 9.11
C GLU A 367 -9.25 -7.65 9.60
N TYR A 368 -8.11 -8.16 9.11
CA TYR A 368 -7.43 -9.33 9.67
C TYR A 368 -7.28 -9.21 11.18
N TRP A 369 -6.96 -8.02 11.70
CA TRP A 369 -6.69 -7.81 13.12
C TRP A 369 -7.95 -7.81 14.00
N GLU A 370 -9.14 -7.70 13.41
CA GLU A 370 -10.42 -7.90 14.11
C GLU A 370 -10.95 -9.34 14.02
N GLY A 371 -10.30 -10.18 13.22
CA GLY A 371 -10.72 -11.56 12.96
C GLY A 371 -11.73 -11.69 11.81
N ASP A 372 -11.99 -10.62 11.06
CA ASP A 372 -12.64 -10.72 9.75
C ASP A 372 -11.59 -11.13 8.71
N LEU A 373 -11.69 -12.38 8.25
CA LEU A 373 -10.68 -13.03 7.42
C LEU A 373 -11.00 -13.02 5.92
N ASP A 374 -12.17 -12.51 5.52
CA ASP A 374 -12.64 -12.52 4.14
C ASP A 374 -13.44 -11.26 3.74
N GLY A 375 -13.63 -10.30 4.65
CA GLY A 375 -14.35 -9.05 4.40
C GLY A 375 -13.74 -8.16 3.32
N SER A 376 -12.41 -8.16 3.16
CA SER A 376 -11.68 -7.28 2.23
C SER A 376 -10.50 -8.01 1.53
N GLY A 377 -9.81 -7.31 0.62
CA GLY A 377 -8.59 -7.85 0.00
C GLY A 377 -7.41 -7.91 0.99
N ASP A 378 -7.40 -7.03 1.98
CA ASP A 378 -6.39 -6.96 3.03
C ASP A 378 -6.30 -8.24 3.87
N PRO A 379 -7.39 -8.73 4.50
CA PRO A 379 -7.33 -9.95 5.28
C PRO A 379 -7.07 -11.17 4.41
N ALA A 380 -7.55 -11.20 3.16
CA ALA A 380 -7.25 -12.28 2.23
C ALA A 380 -5.74 -12.37 1.96
N ALA A 381 -5.07 -11.23 1.73
CA ALA A 381 -3.63 -11.13 1.53
C ALA A 381 -2.85 -11.53 2.80
N ALA A 382 -3.28 -11.09 3.97
CA ALA A 382 -2.67 -11.49 5.25
C ALA A 382 -2.84 -12.98 5.52
N CYS A 383 -4.02 -13.54 5.25
CA CYS A 383 -4.34 -14.95 5.47
C CYS A 383 -3.51 -15.89 4.58
N MET A 384 -3.31 -15.53 3.31
CA MET A 384 -2.59 -16.39 2.37
C MET A 384 -1.07 -16.37 2.56
N SER A 385 -0.53 -15.38 3.27
CA SER A 385 0.90 -15.02 3.20
C SER A 385 1.54 -14.65 4.54
N THR A 386 2.84 -14.40 4.54
CA THR A 386 3.62 -14.00 5.73
C THR A 386 3.62 -12.48 6.01
N ILE A 387 2.85 -11.68 5.27
CA ILE A 387 2.92 -10.20 5.37
C ILE A 387 2.49 -9.65 6.74
N ALA A 388 1.58 -10.33 7.45
CA ALA A 388 1.11 -9.91 8.77
C ALA A 388 2.25 -9.80 9.82
N GLU A 389 3.36 -10.50 9.59
CA GLU A 389 4.58 -10.45 10.40
C GLU A 389 5.71 -9.71 9.69
N LEU A 390 6.00 -10.04 8.42
CA LEU A 390 7.15 -9.50 7.71
C LEU A 390 7.03 -8.03 7.34
N GLN A 391 5.82 -7.53 7.12
CA GLN A 391 5.52 -6.14 6.77
C GLN A 391 4.98 -5.33 7.97
N ASN A 392 4.98 -5.92 9.17
CA ASN A 392 4.45 -5.30 10.38
C ASN A 392 5.58 -4.72 11.26
N PRO A 393 5.59 -3.41 11.55
CA PRO A 393 6.69 -2.78 12.28
C PRO A 393 6.79 -3.21 13.74
N LEU A 394 5.74 -3.81 14.33
CA LEU A 394 5.83 -4.38 15.68
C LEU A 394 6.58 -5.72 15.71
N VAL A 395 6.71 -6.38 14.55
CA VAL A 395 7.32 -7.71 14.41
C VAL A 395 8.65 -7.65 13.65
N ASN A 396 8.72 -6.89 12.55
CA ASN A 396 9.94 -6.64 11.78
C ASN A 396 10.34 -5.15 11.86
N PRO A 397 10.74 -4.63 13.04
CA PRO A 397 10.92 -3.20 13.24
C PRO A 397 12.00 -2.58 12.34
N ASP A 398 13.02 -3.34 11.93
CA ASP A 398 14.13 -2.77 11.17
C ASP A 398 13.81 -2.46 9.71
N PHE A 399 12.71 -2.97 9.15
CA PHE A 399 12.35 -2.62 7.76
C PHE A 399 11.96 -1.15 7.61
N THR A 400 11.50 -0.50 8.68
CA THR A 400 11.07 0.90 8.63
C THR A 400 12.23 1.88 8.40
N LYS A 401 13.47 1.39 8.53
CA LYS A 401 14.72 2.10 8.20
C LYS A 401 15.15 1.89 6.75
N ARG A 402 14.56 0.91 6.06
CA ARG A 402 14.87 0.56 4.65
C ARG A 402 13.86 1.26 3.74
N ILE A 403 14.16 2.52 3.42
CA ILE A 403 13.34 3.32 2.52
C ILE A 403 13.99 3.31 1.14
N PHE A 404 13.30 2.74 0.16
CA PHE A 404 13.71 2.72 -1.22
C PHE A 404 12.95 3.78 -2.01
N VAL A 405 13.67 4.77 -2.53
CA VAL A 405 13.13 5.82 -3.38
C VAL A 405 13.24 5.33 -4.82
N ILE A 406 12.11 5.12 -5.48
CA ILE A 406 12.12 4.70 -6.89
C ILE A 406 12.60 5.87 -7.74
N ASP A 407 13.41 5.56 -8.77
CA ASP A 407 13.74 6.54 -9.78
C ASP A 407 12.61 6.64 -10.81
N SER A 408 11.54 7.36 -10.47
CA SER A 408 10.36 7.55 -11.34
C SER A 408 10.40 8.83 -12.18
N LEU A 409 11.45 9.65 -12.08
CA LEU A 409 11.55 10.88 -12.88
C LEU A 409 11.84 10.52 -14.34
N ALA A 410 11.00 10.98 -15.27
CA ALA A 410 11.35 10.93 -16.69
C ALA A 410 12.66 11.72 -16.91
N ARG A 411 13.57 11.17 -17.73
CA ARG A 411 14.82 11.87 -18.09
C ARG A 411 14.56 13.00 -19.07
#